data_AF-A0A1W9WCX3-F1
#
_entry.id   AF-A0A1W9WCX3-F1
#
_cell.length_a   1.000
_cell.length_b   1.000
_cell.length_c   1.000
_cell.angle_alpha   90.00
_cell.angle_beta   90.00
_cell.angle_gamma   90.00
#
_symmetry.space_group_name_H-M   'P 1'
#
loop_
_entity.id
_entity.type
_entity.pdbx_description
1 polymer ?
#
loop_
_entity_poly.entity_id
_entity_poly.type
_entity_poly.pdbx_seq_one_letter_code
_entity_poly.pdbx_strand_id
1 'polypeptide(L)'
;MRIFTVLNSRPTWSYLRAGCFLHFMTLVELTLLCLIYSYFSIYFEYLTPVGIFFKLILMFFLAVLSLFSQLDARSRFQNYKQLKDQLFFYGFDRRIFKPVLQSRCQRDAAMAAAEELGYGNECRNYFRTCGYRWYHLVPDFIFRAPYFLLTWAFWRRTFFMPTYRSRVDFKMMVGNVQLSLKVSPMMKRHLKTVEEKS
;
A
#
# COMPACT_ATOMS: atom_id res chain seq x y z
N MET A 1 -26.68 6.10 -4.81
CA MET A 1 -25.79 6.06 -3.62
C MET A 1 -25.08 4.71 -3.64
N ARG A 2 -23.81 4.64 -4.07
CA ARG A 2 -23.07 3.36 -4.08
C ARG A 2 -22.74 3.00 -2.63
N ILE A 3 -23.16 1.81 -2.22
CA ILE A 3 -22.84 1.26 -0.89
C ILE A 3 -21.34 1.02 -0.88
N PHE A 4 -20.61 1.80 -0.09
CA PHE A 4 -19.17 1.65 0.11
C PHE A 4 -18.91 0.28 0.76
N THR A 5 -18.53 -0.70 -0.07
CA THR A 5 -18.26 -2.06 0.36
C THR A 5 -16.96 -2.07 1.16
N VAL A 6 -17.13 -2.06 2.48
CA VAL A 6 -16.09 -2.30 3.49
C VAL A 6 -15.03 -1.18 3.56
N LEU A 7 -15.45 -0.05 4.12
CA LEU A 7 -14.53 0.89 4.74
C LEU A 7 -13.86 0.21 5.94
N ASN A 8 -12.62 -0.24 5.75
CA ASN A 8 -11.88 -0.88 6.82
C ASN A 8 -11.45 0.16 7.85
N SER A 9 -11.89 -0.01 9.10
CA SER A 9 -11.65 0.91 10.21
C SER A 9 -10.31 0.68 10.91
N ARG A 10 -9.60 -0.41 10.60
CA ARG A 10 -8.34 -0.77 11.28
C ARG A 10 -7.12 -0.23 10.51
N PRO A 11 -6.41 0.77 11.06
CA PRO A 11 -5.29 1.42 10.36
C PRO A 11 -4.13 0.46 10.06
N THR A 12 -3.93 -0.58 10.89
CA THR A 12 -2.90 -1.59 10.70
C THR A 12 -3.17 -2.48 9.49
N TRP A 13 -4.43 -2.86 9.26
CA TRP A 13 -4.78 -3.67 8.09
C TRP A 13 -4.62 -2.87 6.79
N SER A 14 -5.07 -1.62 6.77
CA SER A 14 -4.87 -0.74 5.61
C SER A 14 -3.39 -0.50 5.32
N TYR A 15 -2.55 -0.41 6.36
CA TYR A 15 -1.08 -0.34 6.20
C TYR A 15 -0.53 -1.59 5.52
N LEU A 16 -0.83 -2.78 6.07
CA LEU A 16 -0.37 -4.05 5.51
C LEU A 16 -0.87 -4.28 4.09
N ARG A 17 -2.12 -3.91 3.79
CA ARG A 17 -2.69 -4.07 2.45
C ARG A 17 -2.04 -3.13 1.43
N ALA A 18 -1.86 -1.85 1.78
CA ALA A 18 -1.24 -0.86 0.89
C ALA A 18 0.24 -1.18 0.58
N GLY A 19 0.93 -1.83 1.51
CA GLY A 19 2.34 -2.23 1.39
C GLY A 19 2.57 -3.73 1.26
N CYS A 20 1.56 -4.55 0.93
CA CYS A 20 1.62 -6.01 1.06
C CYS A 20 2.85 -6.63 0.38
N PHE A 21 3.12 -6.23 -0.87
CA PHE A 21 4.30 -6.68 -1.61
C PHE A 21 5.61 -6.25 -0.93
N LEU A 22 5.68 -5.04 -0.38
CA LEU A 22 6.88 -4.53 0.30
C LEU A 22 7.13 -5.23 1.64
N HIS A 23 6.08 -5.52 2.41
CA HIS A 23 6.20 -6.34 3.62
C HIS A 23 6.69 -7.75 3.29
N PHE A 24 6.14 -8.37 2.25
CA PHE A 24 6.61 -9.65 1.76
C PHE A 24 8.09 -9.61 1.36
N MET A 25 8.51 -8.59 0.60
CA MET A 25 9.92 -8.40 0.23
C MET A 25 10.82 -8.25 1.46
N THR A 26 10.38 -7.52 2.48
CA THR A 26 11.14 -7.41 3.74
C THR A 26 11.29 -8.75 4.45
N LEU A 27 10.25 -9.59 4.46
CA LEU A 27 10.38 -10.94 5.04
C LEU A 27 11.39 -11.78 4.26
N VAL A 28 11.38 -11.72 2.93
CA VAL A 28 12.36 -12.40 2.07
C VAL A 28 13.78 -11.89 2.34
N GLU A 29 13.96 -10.57 2.47
CA GLU A 29 15.25 -9.93 2.76
C GLU A 29 15.78 -10.34 4.15
N LEU A 30 14.92 -10.38 5.17
CA LEU A 30 15.27 -10.84 6.51
C LEU A 30 15.61 -12.33 6.54
N THR A 31 14.84 -13.17 5.83
CA THR A 31 15.16 -14.59 5.69
C THR A 31 16.52 -14.78 5.03
N LEU A 32 16.80 -14.04 3.94
CA LEU A 32 18.09 -14.08 3.25
C LEU A 32 19.23 -13.62 4.17
N LEU A 33 19.03 -12.54 4.93
CA LEU A 33 20.00 -12.05 5.92
C LEU A 33 20.33 -13.12 6.97
N CYS A 34 19.31 -13.79 7.51
CA CYS A 34 19.50 -14.87 8.48
C CYS A 34 20.21 -16.08 7.86
N LEU A 35 19.85 -16.48 6.64
CA LEU A 35 20.49 -17.61 5.95
C LEU A 35 21.97 -17.32 5.68
N ILE A 36 22.29 -16.13 5.20
CA ILE A 36 23.67 -15.71 4.95
C ILE A 36 24.46 -15.63 6.26
N TYR A 37 23.87 -15.08 7.32
CA TYR A 37 24.49 -15.04 8.64
C TYR A 37 24.82 -16.45 9.15
N SER A 38 23.85 -17.36 9.11
CA SER A 38 24.03 -18.77 9.51
C SER A 38 25.07 -19.47 8.65
N TYR A 39 25.07 -19.24 7.33
CA TYR A 39 26.07 -19.80 6.42
C TYR A 39 27.50 -19.35 6.80
N PHE A 40 27.71 -18.06 7.02
CA PHE A 40 29.00 -17.56 7.50
C PHE A 40 29.37 -18.07 8.89
N SER A 41 28.40 -18.32 9.76
CA SER A 41 28.65 -18.85 11.10
C SER A 41 29.08 -20.32 11.09
N ILE A 42 28.57 -21.12 10.14
CA ILE A 42 28.83 -22.57 10.07
C ILE A 42 30.11 -22.87 9.28
N TYR A 43 30.28 -22.24 8.12
CA TYR A 43 31.34 -22.61 7.17
C TYR A 43 32.63 -21.80 7.32
N PHE A 44 32.59 -20.71 8.08
CA PHE A 44 33.70 -19.78 8.19
C PHE A 44 33.99 -19.45 9.67
N GLU A 45 34.39 -20.46 10.43
CA GLU A 45 34.75 -20.30 11.85
C GLU A 45 36.01 -19.44 12.04
N TYR A 46 36.92 -19.44 11.04
CA TYR A 46 38.17 -18.66 11.04
C TYR A 46 38.27 -17.80 9.77
N LEU A 47 37.51 -16.69 9.70
CA LEU A 47 37.72 -15.71 8.64
C LEU A 47 39.00 -14.90 8.89
N THR A 48 39.77 -14.68 7.82
CA THR A 48 40.78 -13.62 7.80
C THR A 48 40.13 -12.25 8.07
N PRO A 49 40.88 -11.23 8.53
CA PRO A 49 40.33 -9.89 8.73
C PRO A 49 39.62 -9.33 7.49
N VAL A 50 40.15 -9.65 6.29
CA VAL A 50 39.54 -9.30 5.01
C VAL A 50 38.18 -9.99 4.83
N GLY A 51 38.08 -11.28 5.18
CA GLY A 51 36.82 -12.01 5.15
C GLY A 51 35.77 -11.44 6.11
N ILE A 52 36.17 -11.06 7.33
CA ILE A 52 35.29 -10.40 8.30
C ILE A 52 34.76 -9.08 7.73
N PHE A 53 35.62 -8.28 7.10
CA PHE A 53 35.22 -7.02 6.47
C PHE A 53 34.18 -7.22 5.37
N PHE A 54 34.39 -8.17 4.45
CA PHE A 54 33.41 -8.49 3.41
C PHE A 54 32.08 -9.01 3.97
N LYS A 55 32.13 -9.87 5.01
CA LYS A 55 30.94 -10.34 5.73
C LYS A 55 30.14 -9.17 6.29
N LEU A 56 30.81 -8.23 6.98
CA LEU A 56 30.15 -7.06 7.56
C LEU A 56 29.54 -6.14 6.49
N ILE A 57 30.24 -5.89 5.38
CA ILE A 57 29.70 -5.10 4.26
C ILE A 57 28.45 -5.75 3.70
N LEU A 58 28.49 -7.06 3.42
CA LEU A 58 27.34 -7.77 2.84
C LEU A 58 26.15 -7.77 3.80
N MET A 59 26.38 -8.03 5.09
CA MET A 59 25.33 -7.98 6.11
C MET A 59 24.75 -6.57 6.25
N PHE A 60 25.59 -5.55 6.27
CA PHE A 60 25.16 -4.16 6.34
C PHE A 60 24.30 -3.79 5.12
N PHE A 61 24.74 -4.16 3.91
CA PHE A 61 24.00 -3.94 2.68
C PHE A 61 22.60 -4.57 2.72
N LEU A 62 22.49 -5.84 3.12
CA LEU A 62 21.21 -6.56 3.24
C LEU A 62 20.30 -5.98 4.33
N ALA A 63 20.86 -5.55 5.45
CA ALA A 63 20.12 -4.87 6.51
C ALA A 63 19.56 -3.53 6.03
N VAL A 64 20.35 -2.77 5.26
CA VAL A 64 19.93 -1.50 4.65
C VAL A 64 18.81 -1.72 3.62
N LEU A 65 18.87 -2.77 2.79
CA LEU A 65 17.78 -3.12 1.87
C LEU A 65 16.46 -3.38 2.62
N SER A 66 16.50 -4.18 3.68
CA SER A 66 15.36 -4.45 4.56
C SER A 66 14.73 -3.16 5.11
N LEU A 67 15.58 -2.21 5.51
CA LEU A 67 15.12 -0.90 5.99
C LEU A 67 14.46 -0.08 4.88
N PHE A 68 15.05 -0.04 3.69
CA PHE A 68 14.50 0.69 2.54
C PHE A 68 13.14 0.15 2.10
N SER A 69 12.94 -1.17 2.13
CA SER A 69 11.64 -1.79 1.85
C SER A 69 10.54 -1.29 2.80
N GLN A 70 10.84 -1.13 4.10
CA GLN A 70 9.90 -0.58 5.07
C GLN A 70 9.69 0.94 4.91
N LEU A 71 10.72 1.69 4.53
CA LEU A 71 10.58 3.13 4.22
C LEU A 71 9.71 3.36 2.97
N ASP A 72 9.84 2.53 1.94
CA ASP A 72 8.92 2.58 0.79
C ASP A 72 7.51 2.18 1.21
N ALA A 73 7.33 1.16 2.07
CA ALA A 73 6.01 0.74 2.56
C ALA A 73 5.31 1.89 3.31
N ARG A 74 6.04 2.58 4.19
CA ARG A 74 5.57 3.79 4.87
C ARG A 74 5.15 4.87 3.88
N SER A 75 5.95 5.12 2.85
CA SER A 75 5.68 6.14 1.83
C SER A 75 4.46 5.79 0.98
N ARG A 76 4.31 4.52 0.57
CA ARG A 76 3.14 4.01 -0.13
C ARG A 76 1.87 4.11 0.71
N PHE A 77 1.96 3.92 2.02
CA PHE A 77 0.82 4.16 2.90
C PHE A 77 0.39 5.63 2.94
N GLN A 78 1.32 6.60 2.82
CA GLN A 78 0.94 8.01 2.70
C GLN A 78 0.19 8.27 1.39
N ASN A 79 0.67 7.71 0.27
CA ASN A 79 0.00 7.81 -1.02
C ASN A 79 -1.39 7.16 -0.99
N TYR A 80 -1.52 5.99 -0.36
CA TYR A 80 -2.81 5.33 -0.15
C TYR A 80 -3.81 6.25 0.56
N LYS A 81 -3.42 6.90 1.67
CA LYS A 81 -4.32 7.84 2.39
C LYS A 81 -4.72 9.02 1.52
N GLN A 82 -3.76 9.60 0.79
CA GLN A 82 -4.02 10.73 -0.10
C GLN A 82 -4.98 10.35 -1.24
N LEU A 83 -4.74 9.21 -1.89
CA LEU A 83 -5.60 8.72 -2.97
C LEU A 83 -7.00 8.41 -2.46
N LYS A 84 -7.12 7.82 -1.28
CA LYS A 84 -8.41 7.51 -0.66
C LYS A 84 -9.22 8.78 -0.41
N ASP A 85 -8.60 9.84 0.11
CA ASP A 85 -9.27 11.15 0.25
C ASP A 85 -9.70 11.70 -1.12
N GLN A 86 -8.81 11.69 -2.12
CA GLN A 86 -9.12 12.21 -3.45
C GLN A 86 -10.28 11.45 -4.12
N LEU A 87 -10.29 10.13 -4.00
CA LEU A 87 -11.37 9.29 -4.51
C LEU A 87 -12.69 9.52 -3.77
N PHE A 88 -12.63 9.83 -2.48
CA PHE A 88 -13.82 10.18 -1.71
C PHE A 88 -14.43 11.51 -2.16
N PHE A 89 -13.60 12.54 -2.36
CA PHE A 89 -14.09 13.87 -2.76
C PHE A 89 -14.49 13.97 -4.23
N TYR A 90 -13.73 13.37 -5.12
CA TYR A 90 -13.88 13.56 -6.57
C TYR A 90 -14.46 12.35 -7.30
N GLY A 91 -14.61 11.22 -6.61
CA GLY A 91 -14.94 9.95 -7.25
C GLY A 91 -13.79 9.44 -8.12
N PHE A 92 -14.12 8.52 -9.03
CA PHE A 92 -13.13 7.94 -9.94
C PHE A 92 -12.74 8.93 -11.04
N ASP A 93 -11.51 9.43 -11.00
CA ASP A 93 -10.90 10.24 -12.06
C ASP A 93 -9.51 9.71 -12.43
N ARG A 94 -9.27 9.47 -13.71
CA ARG A 94 -7.99 8.98 -14.26
C ARG A 94 -6.80 9.89 -13.88
N ARG A 95 -7.05 11.19 -13.73
CA ARG A 95 -6.04 12.20 -13.35
C ARG A 95 -5.46 11.94 -11.95
N ILE A 96 -6.25 11.36 -11.04
CA ILE A 96 -5.81 10.97 -9.69
C ILE A 96 -4.76 9.85 -9.77
N PHE A 97 -4.95 8.91 -10.70
CA PHE A 97 -4.10 7.72 -10.82
C PHE A 97 -2.87 7.92 -11.70
N LYS A 98 -2.85 8.93 -12.59
CA LYS A 98 -1.73 9.18 -13.50
C LYS A 98 -0.36 9.28 -12.80
N PRO A 99 -0.20 9.95 -11.65
CA PRO A 99 1.08 10.05 -10.95
C PRO A 99 1.58 8.73 -10.35
N VAL A 100 0.67 7.78 -10.07
CA VAL A 100 0.97 6.50 -9.39
C VAL A 100 1.12 5.32 -10.34
N LEU A 101 1.13 5.57 -11.64
CA LEU A 101 1.38 4.56 -12.67
C LEU A 101 2.84 4.09 -12.71
N GLN A 102 3.77 4.87 -12.16
CA GLN A 102 5.20 4.71 -12.43
C GLN A 102 5.82 3.44 -11.84
N SER A 103 5.32 2.94 -10.70
CA SER A 103 5.86 1.73 -10.08
C SER A 103 4.76 0.80 -9.57
N ARG A 104 5.09 -0.50 -9.47
CA ARG A 104 4.16 -1.52 -8.97
C ARG A 104 3.65 -1.18 -7.56
N CYS A 105 4.55 -0.83 -6.64
CA CYS A 105 4.19 -0.50 -5.27
C CYS A 105 3.22 0.69 -5.18
N GLN A 106 3.32 1.67 -6.10
CA GLN A 106 2.37 2.79 -6.17
C GLN A 106 1.00 2.34 -6.69
N ARG A 107 0.98 1.48 -7.72
CA ARG A 107 -0.26 0.91 -8.26
C ARG A 107 -0.97 0.02 -7.24
N ASP A 108 -0.23 -0.77 -6.46
CA ASP A 108 -0.80 -1.62 -5.41
C ASP A 108 -1.44 -0.77 -4.30
N ALA A 109 -0.77 0.30 -3.84
CA ALA A 109 -1.34 1.25 -2.90
C ALA A 109 -2.61 1.95 -3.44
N ALA A 110 -2.60 2.30 -4.72
CA ALA A 110 -3.74 2.91 -5.38
C ALA A 110 -4.91 1.94 -5.57
N MET A 111 -4.63 0.68 -5.88
CA MET A 111 -5.62 -0.40 -5.96
C MET A 111 -6.27 -0.62 -4.59
N ALA A 112 -5.47 -0.68 -3.52
CA ALA A 112 -5.98 -0.83 -2.16
C ALA A 112 -6.93 0.33 -1.78
N ALA A 113 -6.58 1.57 -2.11
CA ALA A 113 -7.45 2.73 -1.87
C ALA A 113 -8.75 2.67 -2.68
N ALA A 114 -8.67 2.29 -3.97
CA ALA A 114 -9.81 2.19 -4.86
C ALA A 114 -10.76 1.06 -4.46
N GLU A 115 -10.25 -0.12 -4.09
CA GLU A 115 -11.04 -1.27 -3.67
C GLU A 115 -11.87 -0.96 -2.41
N GLU A 116 -11.31 -0.21 -1.45
CA GLU A 116 -12.04 0.19 -0.23
C GLU A 116 -13.18 1.20 -0.48
N LEU A 117 -13.13 1.94 -1.58
CA LEU A 117 -14.17 2.89 -1.96
C LEU A 117 -15.10 2.37 -3.06
N GLY A 118 -14.95 1.11 -3.46
CA GLY A 118 -15.78 0.48 -4.50
C GLY A 118 -15.40 0.88 -5.93
N TYR A 119 -14.21 1.43 -6.14
CA TYR A 119 -13.64 1.79 -7.46
C TYR A 119 -12.58 0.79 -7.96
N GLY A 120 -12.48 -0.38 -7.33
CA GLY A 120 -11.44 -1.37 -7.65
C GLY A 120 -11.48 -1.85 -9.10
N ASN A 121 -12.67 -2.05 -9.67
CA ASN A 121 -12.83 -2.50 -11.06
C ASN A 121 -12.41 -1.41 -12.05
N GLU A 122 -12.83 -0.16 -11.81
CA GLU A 122 -12.46 1.00 -12.62
C GLU A 122 -10.95 1.25 -12.59
N CYS A 123 -10.34 1.16 -11.40
CA CYS A 123 -8.89 1.28 -11.21
C CYS A 123 -8.13 0.18 -11.97
N ARG A 124 -8.56 -1.07 -11.85
CA ARG A 124 -7.95 -2.21 -12.55
C ARG A 124 -8.09 -2.10 -14.05
N ASN A 125 -9.25 -1.66 -14.55
CA ASN A 125 -9.47 -1.45 -15.96
C ASN A 125 -8.57 -0.33 -16.49
N TYR A 126 -8.46 0.79 -15.75
CA TYR A 126 -7.57 1.88 -16.12
C TYR A 126 -6.09 1.48 -16.18
N PHE A 127 -5.59 0.71 -15.21
CA PHE A 127 -4.22 0.21 -15.26
C PHE A 127 -3.98 -0.70 -16.46
N ARG A 128 -4.97 -1.54 -16.81
CA ARG A 128 -4.90 -2.39 -18.01
C ARG A 128 -4.91 -1.59 -19.30
N THR A 129 -5.73 -0.53 -19.41
CA THR A 129 -5.74 0.33 -20.61
C THR A 129 -4.46 1.14 -20.77
N CYS A 130 -3.76 1.44 -19.66
CA CYS A 130 -2.40 1.99 -19.69
C CYS A 130 -1.31 0.96 -20.01
N GLY A 131 -1.64 -0.31 -20.22
CA GLY A 131 -0.70 -1.38 -20.57
C GLY A 131 -0.08 -2.12 -19.38
N TYR A 132 -0.39 -1.73 -18.13
CA TYR A 132 0.18 -2.37 -16.95
C TYR A 132 -0.53 -3.68 -16.62
N ARG A 133 0.28 -4.73 -16.43
CA ARG A 133 -0.15 -6.05 -15.93
C ARG A 133 0.56 -6.42 -14.64
N TRP A 134 0.07 -7.44 -13.95
CA TRP A 134 0.60 -7.90 -12.66
C TRP A 134 2.10 -8.26 -12.70
N TYR A 135 2.61 -8.71 -13.85
CA TYR A 135 4.02 -9.05 -14.06
C TYR A 135 4.93 -7.87 -14.38
N HIS A 136 4.40 -6.65 -14.59
CA HIS A 136 5.21 -5.45 -14.79
C HIS A 136 5.77 -4.96 -13.44
N LEU A 137 6.85 -5.60 -13.02
CA LEU A 137 7.57 -5.31 -11.78
C LEU A 137 8.44 -4.05 -11.91
N VAL A 138 9.15 -3.94 -13.03
CA VAL A 138 10.16 -2.91 -13.28
C VAL A 138 9.48 -1.60 -13.66
N PRO A 139 9.80 -0.48 -12.98
CA PRO A 139 9.34 0.84 -13.39
C PRO A 139 9.84 1.23 -14.79
N ASP A 140 8.96 1.84 -15.60
CA ASP A 140 9.27 2.23 -16.98
C ASP A 140 10.48 3.19 -17.09
N PHE A 141 10.72 3.99 -16.05
CA PHE A 141 11.81 4.96 -16.04
C PHE A 141 13.19 4.31 -15.93
N ILE A 142 13.31 3.06 -15.46
CA ILE A 142 14.63 2.39 -15.36
C ILE A 142 15.27 2.24 -16.73
N PHE A 143 14.47 1.96 -17.76
CA PHE A 143 14.95 1.83 -19.14
C PHE A 143 15.18 3.18 -19.84
N ARG A 144 14.56 4.26 -19.35
CA ARG A 144 14.62 5.58 -20.00
C ARG A 144 15.62 6.53 -19.33
N ALA A 145 15.76 6.44 -18.02
CA ALA A 145 16.55 7.35 -17.19
C ALA A 145 17.04 6.64 -15.91
N PRO A 146 17.96 5.66 -16.02
CA PRO A 146 18.44 4.88 -14.87
C PRO A 146 19.13 5.74 -13.81
N TYR A 147 19.80 6.83 -14.22
CA TYR A 147 20.43 7.81 -13.34
C TYR A 147 19.43 8.51 -12.40
N PHE A 148 18.13 8.49 -12.71
CA PHE A 148 17.09 9.04 -11.83
C PHE A 148 17.07 8.37 -10.46
N LEU A 149 17.42 7.08 -10.38
CA LEU A 149 17.51 6.32 -9.12
C LEU A 149 18.51 6.93 -8.12
N LEU A 150 19.52 7.64 -8.60
CA LEU A 150 20.55 8.26 -7.77
C LEU A 150 20.21 9.70 -7.36
N THR A 151 19.09 10.24 -7.83
CA THR A 151 18.70 11.61 -7.52
C THR A 151 18.03 11.71 -6.15
N TRP A 152 18.35 12.76 -5.39
CA TRP A 152 17.65 13.05 -4.14
C TRP A 152 16.13 13.18 -4.31
N ALA A 153 15.70 13.68 -5.46
CA ALA A 153 14.28 13.79 -5.81
C ALA A 153 13.57 12.42 -5.83
N PHE A 154 14.23 11.38 -6.37
CA PHE A 154 13.71 10.02 -6.34
C PHE A 154 13.62 9.50 -4.91
N TRP A 155 14.68 9.64 -4.12
CA TRP A 155 14.75 9.14 -2.75
C TRP A 155 13.67 9.76 -1.88
N ARG A 156 13.48 11.08 -2.01
CA ARG A 156 12.42 11.80 -1.30
C ARG A 156 11.01 11.29 -1.65
N ARG A 157 10.75 10.99 -2.92
CA ARG A 157 9.43 10.51 -3.40
C ARG A 157 9.19 9.04 -3.07
N THR A 158 10.24 8.22 -3.03
CA THR A 158 10.13 6.78 -2.81
C THR A 158 10.16 6.43 -1.32
N PHE A 159 11.11 6.98 -0.56
CA PHE A 159 11.36 6.56 0.83
C PHE A 159 10.93 7.59 1.88
N PHE A 160 10.95 8.88 1.53
CA PHE A 160 10.72 9.98 2.49
C PHE A 160 9.48 10.81 2.18
N MET A 161 8.39 10.14 1.79
CA MET A 161 7.13 10.84 1.56
C MET A 161 6.67 11.50 2.88
N PRO A 162 6.30 12.80 2.86
CA PRO A 162 5.78 13.48 4.03
C PRO A 162 4.55 12.78 4.60
N THR A 163 4.39 12.81 5.93
CA THR A 163 3.22 12.22 6.57
C THR A 163 1.96 12.94 6.13
N TYR A 164 1.11 12.24 5.38
CA TYR A 164 -0.17 12.78 4.94
C TYR A 164 -1.21 12.63 6.06
N ARG A 165 -1.86 13.73 6.44
CA ARG A 165 -2.99 13.71 7.38
C ARG A 165 -4.28 13.56 6.57
N SER A 166 -5.01 12.47 6.84
CA SER A 166 -6.31 12.20 6.21
C SER A 166 -7.27 13.35 6.51
N ARG A 167 -7.90 13.90 5.48
CA ARG A 167 -8.93 14.94 5.62
C ARG A 167 -10.27 14.33 5.99
N VAL A 168 -10.49 13.07 5.58
CA VAL A 168 -11.72 12.34 5.85
C VAL A 168 -11.49 11.37 7.00
N ASP A 169 -12.34 11.44 8.04
CA ASP A 169 -12.42 10.40 9.06
C ASP A 169 -13.38 9.28 8.64
N PHE A 170 -12.79 8.32 7.95
CA PHE A 170 -13.47 7.12 7.49
C PHE A 170 -13.99 6.22 8.62
N LYS A 171 -13.48 6.34 9.85
CA LYS A 171 -13.97 5.56 11.00
C LYS A 171 -15.31 6.09 11.47
N MET A 172 -15.45 7.41 11.58
CA MET A 172 -16.70 8.05 12.01
C MET A 172 -17.83 7.82 11.01
N MET A 173 -17.53 7.79 9.70
CA MET A 173 -18.53 7.49 8.68
C MET A 173 -19.08 6.07 8.78
N VAL A 174 -18.23 5.06 9.03
CA VAL A 174 -18.70 3.68 9.24
C VAL A 174 -19.56 3.58 10.48
N GLY A 175 -19.15 4.22 11.57
CA GLY A 175 -19.94 4.29 12.80
C GLY A 175 -21.33 4.85 12.55
N ASN A 176 -21.42 5.98 11.84
CA ASN A 176 -22.69 6.64 11.54
C ASN A 176 -23.57 5.86 10.54
N VAL A 177 -22.97 5.21 9.54
CA VAL A 177 -23.71 4.34 8.60
C VAL A 177 -24.23 3.10 9.31
N GLN A 178 -23.42 2.46 10.17
CA GLN A 178 -23.88 1.35 11.00
C GLN A 178 -24.95 1.80 12.00
N LEU A 179 -24.81 2.98 12.61
CA LEU A 179 -25.83 3.56 13.50
C LEU A 179 -27.14 3.81 12.73
N SER A 180 -27.08 4.43 11.56
CA SER A 180 -28.24 4.70 10.71
C SER A 180 -28.94 3.42 10.25
N LEU A 181 -28.18 2.40 9.84
CA LEU A 181 -28.71 1.07 9.48
C LEU A 181 -29.26 0.31 10.70
N LYS A 182 -28.72 0.54 11.91
CA LYS A 182 -29.18 -0.05 13.17
C LYS A 182 -30.38 0.70 13.78
N VAL A 183 -30.63 1.95 13.41
CA VAL A 183 -31.83 2.73 13.75
C VAL A 183 -32.97 2.46 12.75
N SER A 184 -32.64 2.19 11.47
CA SER A 184 -33.59 1.79 10.42
C SER A 184 -34.36 0.45 10.58
N PRO A 185 -34.13 -0.46 11.56
CA PRO A 185 -35.01 -1.59 11.84
C PRO A 185 -36.25 -1.19 12.64
N MET A 186 -36.22 -0.05 13.35
CA MET A 186 -37.32 0.39 14.20
C MET A 186 -38.50 0.96 13.37
N MET A 187 -38.22 1.48 12.18
CA MET A 187 -39.22 2.00 11.24
C MET A 187 -39.85 0.92 10.33
N LYS A 188 -39.39 -0.34 10.41
CA LYS A 188 -40.07 -1.48 9.76
C LYS A 188 -41.24 -2.05 10.57
N ARG A 189 -41.38 -1.69 11.86
CA ARG A 189 -42.53 -2.11 12.68
C ARG A 189 -43.78 -1.26 12.50
N HIS A 190 -43.66 0.00 12.09
CA HIS A 190 -44.83 0.87 11.87
C HIS A 190 -45.49 0.68 10.50
N LEU A 191 -44.78 0.15 9.50
CA LEU A 191 -45.38 -0.18 8.19
C LEU A 191 -46.10 -1.53 8.18
N LYS A 192 -45.67 -2.50 9.02
CA LYS A 192 -46.39 -3.78 9.16
C LYS A 192 -47.73 -3.67 9.90
N THR A 193 -47.91 -2.69 10.78
CA THR A 193 -49.18 -2.49 11.51
C THR A 193 -50.27 -1.77 10.71
N VAL A 194 -49.93 -1.17 9.56
CA VAL A 194 -50.89 -0.49 8.69
C VAL A 194 -51.39 -1.41 7.56
N GLU A 195 -50.56 -2.35 7.08
CA GLU A 195 -50.99 -3.38 6.13
C GLU A 195 -51.85 -4.49 6.74
N GLU A 196 -51.80 -4.71 8.06
CA GLU A 196 -52.61 -5.74 8.74
C GLU A 196 -53.99 -5.22 9.20
N LYS A 197 -54.32 -3.96 8.88
CA LYS A 197 -55.60 -3.30 9.19
C LYS A 197 -56.31 -2.71 7.96
N SER A 198 -55.86 -3.07 6.75
CA SER A 198 -56.48 -2.70 5.47
C SER A 198 -57.12 -3.91 4.80
#